data_AF-A0AAD8DZJ7-F1
#
_entry.id   AF-A0AAD8DZJ7-F1
#
_cell.length_a   1.000
_cell.length_b   1.000
_cell.length_c   1.000
_cell.angle_alpha   90.00
_cell.angle_beta   90.00
_cell.angle_gamma   90.00
#
_symmetry.space_group_name_H-M   'P 1'
#
loop_
_entity.id
_entity.type
_entity.pdbx_description
1 polymer ?
#
loop_
_entity_poly.entity_id
_entity_poly.type
_entity_poly.pdbx_seq_one_letter_code
_entity_poly.pdbx_strand_id
1 'polypeptide(L)'
;MGGSQSTRKVTVDNENSIQVSQEALDRIQAQLTSKQAEARAQIIQPYTPPAYENRRQHDYAAEEAYWAHRIESLKRAHEKINSGMHLEYQKTLKEANELFNVVQADKVGSKLSPCQEEKAKVLKCYDSNPNQTLVCSVLVNEFNDCVCKSRVAAVAASS
;
A
#
# COMPACT_ATOMS: atom_id res chain seq x y z
N MET A 1 -19.39 -0.06 -6.93
CA MET A 1 -19.87 -1.08 -5.97
C MET A 1 -20.37 -2.30 -6.76
N GLY A 2 -19.58 -3.38 -6.80
CA GLY A 2 -19.97 -4.77 -7.16
C GLY A 2 -20.34 -5.02 -8.64
N GLY A 3 -19.86 -6.03 -9.36
CA GLY A 3 -19.21 -7.29 -8.97
C GLY A 3 -20.00 -8.46 -9.57
N SER A 4 -19.50 -9.07 -10.66
CA SER A 4 -19.70 -10.50 -10.99
C SER A 4 -18.89 -10.89 -12.22
N GLN A 5 -17.61 -11.20 -11.99
CA GLN A 5 -16.82 -12.07 -12.86
C GLN A 5 -17.09 -13.51 -12.39
N SER A 6 -17.90 -14.28 -13.11
CA SER A 6 -18.10 -15.71 -12.85
C SER A 6 -17.00 -16.49 -13.58
N THR A 7 -15.86 -16.68 -12.92
CA THR A 7 -14.82 -17.63 -13.35
C THR A 7 -15.33 -19.06 -13.16
N ARG A 8 -15.98 -19.64 -14.18
CA ARG A 8 -16.33 -21.06 -14.18
C ARG A 8 -15.02 -21.86 -14.22
N LYS A 9 -14.74 -22.61 -13.15
CA LYS A 9 -13.60 -23.52 -13.05
C LYS A 9 -13.82 -24.68 -14.03
N VAL A 10 -12.96 -24.80 -15.03
CA VAL A 10 -12.89 -25.98 -15.90
C VAL A 10 -11.96 -26.97 -15.22
N THR A 11 -12.51 -27.98 -14.56
CA THR A 11 -11.76 -29.16 -14.12
C THR A 11 -11.83 -30.18 -15.26
N VAL A 12 -10.67 -30.47 -15.86
CA VAL A 12 -10.53 -31.53 -16.85
C VAL A 12 -10.20 -32.81 -16.07
N ASP A 13 -11.23 -33.60 -15.78
CA ASP A 13 -11.06 -34.99 -15.34
C ASP A 13 -10.74 -35.84 -16.56
N ASN A 14 -9.48 -36.28 -16.65
CA ASN A 14 -9.00 -37.21 -17.66
C ASN A 14 -8.95 -38.61 -17.06
N GLU A 15 -10.03 -39.37 -17.22
CA GLU A 15 -10.10 -40.80 -16.93
C GLU A 15 -10.48 -41.53 -18.24
N ASN A 16 -9.45 -41.77 -19.05
CA ASN A 16 -9.32 -42.76 -20.13
C ASN A 16 -10.60 -43.27 -20.84
N SER A 17 -10.69 -42.85 -22.11
CA SER A 17 -11.51 -43.35 -23.24
C SER A 17 -12.80 -42.57 -23.55
N ILE A 18 -12.69 -41.66 -24.53
CA ILE A 18 -13.84 -41.14 -25.27
C ILE A 18 -14.40 -42.31 -26.08
N GLN A 19 -15.53 -42.89 -25.65
CA GLN A 19 -16.22 -43.92 -26.43
C GLN A 19 -16.91 -43.25 -27.62
N VAL A 20 -16.25 -43.27 -28.77
CA VAL A 20 -16.80 -42.76 -30.03
C VAL A 20 -17.61 -43.87 -30.68
N SER A 21 -18.89 -43.61 -30.98
CA SER A 21 -19.73 -44.54 -31.76
C SER A 21 -19.09 -44.84 -33.13
N GLN A 22 -19.18 -46.08 -33.61
CA GLN A 22 -18.66 -46.50 -34.93
C GLN A 22 -19.07 -45.55 -36.06
N GLU A 23 -20.30 -45.03 -36.03
CA GLU A 23 -20.78 -44.09 -37.04
C GLU A 23 -20.05 -42.75 -37.02
N ALA A 24 -19.57 -42.31 -35.84
CA ALA A 24 -18.77 -41.09 -35.74
C ALA A 24 -17.34 -41.32 -36.24
N LEU A 25 -16.78 -42.52 -36.05
CA LEU A 25 -15.50 -42.89 -36.66
C LEU A 25 -15.60 -42.94 -38.19
N ASP A 26 -16.67 -43.53 -38.73
CA ASP A 26 -16.89 -43.58 -40.18
C ASP A 26 -17.04 -42.18 -40.79
N ARG A 27 -17.73 -41.25 -40.09
CA ARG A 27 -17.84 -39.85 -40.53
C ARG A 27 -16.49 -39.14 -40.52
N ILE A 28 -15.66 -39.38 -39.51
CA ILE A 28 -14.31 -38.80 -39.42
C ILE A 28 -13.42 -39.36 -40.54
N GLN A 29 -13.47 -40.68 -40.76
CA GLN A 29 -12.72 -41.35 -41.82
C GLN A 29 -13.15 -40.84 -43.20
N ALA A 30 -14.45 -40.67 -43.44
CA ALA A 30 -14.98 -40.12 -44.69
C ALA A 30 -14.52 -38.67 -44.92
N GLN A 31 -14.54 -37.82 -43.90
CA GLN A 31 -14.04 -36.44 -44.00
C GLN A 31 -12.53 -36.36 -44.22
N LEU A 32 -11.75 -37.27 -43.61
CA LEU A 32 -10.31 -37.33 -43.84
C LEU A 32 -10.01 -37.77 -45.28
N THR A 33 -10.76 -38.76 -45.78
CA THR A 33 -10.59 -39.27 -47.16
C THR A 33 -11.00 -38.23 -48.20
N SER A 34 -12.08 -37.47 -47.96
CA SER A 34 -12.50 -36.38 -48.85
C SER A 34 -11.49 -35.23 -48.84
N LYS A 35 -10.97 -34.84 -47.67
CA LYS A 35 -9.90 -33.83 -47.56
C LYS A 35 -8.60 -34.28 -48.24
N GLN A 36 -8.27 -35.57 -48.16
CA GLN A 36 -7.07 -36.11 -48.79
C GLN A 36 -7.22 -36.24 -50.31
N ALA A 37 -8.45 -36.45 -50.80
CA ALA A 37 -8.77 -36.41 -52.22
C ALA A 37 -8.76 -34.98 -52.79
N GLU A 38 -9.28 -33.99 -52.03
CA GLU A 38 -9.21 -32.57 -52.40
C GLU A 38 -7.79 -32.01 -52.34
N ALA A 39 -6.96 -32.47 -51.40
CA ALA A 39 -5.55 -32.06 -51.28
C ALA A 39 -4.67 -32.57 -52.44
N ARG A 40 -5.06 -33.65 -53.13
CA ARG A 40 -4.28 -34.23 -54.24
C ARG A 40 -4.51 -33.55 -55.59
N ALA A 41 -5.49 -32.64 -55.69
CA ALA A 41 -5.78 -31.90 -56.91
C ALA A 41 -5.34 -30.41 -56.85
N GLN A 42 -4.68 -29.97 -55.77
CA GLN A 42 -4.16 -28.61 -55.69
C GLN A 42 -2.70 -28.56 -56.16
N ILE A 43 -2.50 -27.92 -57.30
CA ILE A 43 -1.20 -27.45 -57.79
C ILE A 43 -0.51 -26.71 -56.64
N ILE A 44 0.68 -27.16 -56.23
CA ILE A 44 1.51 -26.48 -55.23
C ILE A 44 1.95 -25.14 -55.82
N GLN A 45 1.17 -24.09 -55.58
CA GLN A 45 1.62 -22.72 -55.72
C GLN A 45 2.44 -22.38 -54.46
N PRO A 46 3.68 -21.87 -54.58
CA PRO A 46 4.39 -21.37 -53.41
C PRO A 46 3.58 -20.22 -52.79
N TYR A 47 3.05 -20.45 -51.58
CA TYR A 47 2.37 -19.39 -50.81
C TYR A 47 3.41 -18.33 -50.46
N THR A 48 3.42 -17.24 -51.22
CA THR A 48 4.02 -15.98 -50.79
C THR A 48 3.01 -15.32 -49.85
N PRO A 49 3.34 -15.11 -48.56
CA PRO A 49 2.48 -14.38 -47.65
C PRO A 49 2.12 -13.04 -48.27
N PRO A 50 0.83 -12.67 -48.37
CA PRO A 50 0.45 -11.40 -48.93
C PRO A 50 1.12 -10.26 -48.14
N ALA A 51 1.54 -9.19 -48.81
CA ALA A 51 2.22 -8.06 -48.16
C ALA A 51 1.43 -7.44 -46.99
N TYR A 52 0.12 -7.69 -46.90
CA TYR A 52 -0.71 -7.27 -45.76
C TYR A 52 -0.27 -7.92 -44.43
N GLU A 53 0.26 -9.14 -44.47
CA GLU A 53 0.55 -9.95 -43.29
C GLU A 53 1.82 -9.44 -42.59
N ASN A 54 2.84 -9.09 -43.37
CA ASN A 54 4.05 -8.41 -42.88
C ASN A 54 3.73 -7.01 -42.31
N ARG A 55 2.89 -6.22 -42.99
CA ARG A 55 2.50 -4.89 -42.48
C ARG A 55 1.79 -5.01 -41.14
N ARG A 56 0.86 -5.95 -41.00
CA ARG A 56 0.14 -6.21 -39.74
C ARG A 56 1.08 -6.65 -38.60
N GLN A 57 2.07 -7.49 -38.89
CA GLN A 57 3.08 -7.89 -37.90
C GLN A 57 3.95 -6.71 -37.43
N HIS A 58 4.35 -5.83 -38.35
CA HIS A 58 5.05 -4.60 -38.00
C HIS A 58 4.19 -3.66 -37.14
N ASP A 59 2.91 -3.53 -37.47
CA ASP A 59 1.97 -2.71 -36.70
C ASP A 59 1.82 -3.25 -35.26
N TYR A 60 1.67 -4.57 -35.08
CA TYR A 60 1.64 -5.19 -33.76
C TYR A 60 2.95 -5.01 -32.99
N ALA A 61 4.10 -5.20 -33.63
CA ALA A 61 5.40 -5.01 -32.98
C ALA A 61 5.61 -3.54 -32.53
N ALA A 62 5.14 -2.57 -33.33
CA ALA A 62 5.19 -1.16 -32.97
C ALA A 62 4.27 -0.83 -31.79
N GLU A 63 3.05 -1.40 -31.76
CA GLU A 63 2.12 -1.27 -30.64
C GLU A 63 2.67 -1.89 -29.35
N GLU A 64 3.23 -3.10 -29.43
CA GLU A 64 3.88 -3.77 -28.29
C GLU A 64 5.05 -2.94 -27.75
N ALA A 65 5.90 -2.41 -28.62
CA ALA A 65 7.01 -1.54 -28.23
C ALA A 65 6.51 -0.25 -27.54
N TYR A 66 5.44 0.36 -28.08
CA TYR A 66 4.81 1.54 -27.48
C TYR A 66 4.30 1.25 -26.06
N TRP A 67 3.53 0.16 -25.89
CA TRP A 67 2.97 -0.19 -24.58
C TRP A 67 4.04 -0.63 -23.59
N ALA A 68 5.06 -1.37 -24.03
CA ALA A 68 6.20 -1.75 -23.20
C ALA A 68 6.93 -0.51 -22.67
N HIS A 69 7.23 0.44 -23.56
CA HIS A 69 7.86 1.70 -23.16
C HIS A 69 6.98 2.51 -22.21
N ARG A 70 5.67 2.57 -22.47
CA ARG A 70 4.72 3.30 -21.63
C ARG A 70 4.64 2.70 -20.22
N ILE A 71 4.55 1.37 -20.12
CA ILE A 71 4.54 0.65 -18.84
C ILE A 71 5.83 0.89 -18.08
N GLU A 72 6.98 0.81 -18.76
CA GLU A 72 8.28 1.03 -18.16
C GLU A 72 8.43 2.48 -17.64
N SER A 73 7.98 3.46 -18.42
CA SER A 73 7.94 4.87 -17.99
C SER A 73 7.09 5.06 -16.73
N LEU A 74 5.91 4.42 -16.67
CA LEU A 74 5.04 4.46 -15.49
C LEU A 74 5.67 3.79 -14.27
N LYS A 75 6.33 2.64 -14.45
CA LYS A 75 7.05 1.94 -13.38
C LYS A 75 8.15 2.82 -12.78
N ARG A 76 8.98 3.43 -13.62
CA ARG A 76 10.05 4.35 -13.17
C ARG A 76 9.50 5.57 -12.42
N ALA A 77 8.41 6.15 -12.92
CA ALA A 77 7.76 7.27 -12.25
C ALA A 77 7.23 6.87 -10.86
N HIS A 78 6.59 5.70 -10.76
CA HIS A 78 6.10 5.17 -9.49
C HIS A 78 7.23 4.84 -8.52
N GLU A 79 8.30 4.21 -9.00
CA GLU A 79 9.49 3.89 -8.20
C GLU A 79 10.17 5.16 -7.65
N LYS A 80 10.25 6.22 -8.46
CA LYS A 80 10.78 7.52 -8.02
C LYS A 80 9.93 8.14 -6.92
N ILE A 81 8.60 8.07 -7.03
CA ILE A 81 7.69 8.59 -5.99
C ILE A 81 7.81 7.76 -4.71
N ASN A 82 7.79 6.44 -4.85
CA ASN A 82 7.82 5.53 -3.71
C ASN A 82 9.15 5.59 -2.92
N SER A 83 10.28 5.73 -3.64
CA SER A 83 11.58 5.89 -3.00
C SER A 83 11.70 7.21 -2.24
N GLY A 84 11.24 8.33 -2.81
CA GLY A 84 11.18 9.62 -2.12
C GLY A 84 10.29 9.57 -0.86
N MET A 85 9.11 8.96 -0.97
CA MET A 85 8.19 8.80 0.17
C MET A 85 8.82 8.00 1.31
N HIS A 86 9.49 6.88 1.00
CA HIS A 86 10.11 6.05 2.01
C HIS A 86 11.27 6.77 2.73
N LEU A 87 12.05 7.55 2.00
CA LEU A 87 13.14 8.36 2.57
C LEU A 87 12.60 9.42 3.53
N GLU A 88 11.59 10.20 3.13
CA GLU A 88 10.99 11.22 3.99
C GLU A 88 10.28 10.59 5.21
N TYR A 89 9.64 9.44 5.04
CA TYR A 89 9.06 8.70 6.16
C TYR A 89 10.12 8.24 7.16
N GLN A 90 11.22 7.64 6.69
CA GLN A 90 12.31 7.23 7.58
C GLN A 90 12.99 8.41 8.27
N LYS A 91 13.17 9.52 7.54
CA LYS A 91 13.74 10.76 8.09
C LYS A 91 12.86 11.33 9.20
N THR A 92 11.57 11.49 8.95
CA THR A 92 10.61 12.01 9.94
C THR A 92 10.52 11.12 11.17
N LEU A 93 10.59 9.79 11.02
CA LEU A 93 10.67 8.87 12.16
C LEU A 93 11.93 9.06 13.00
N LYS A 94 13.09 9.26 12.36
CA LYS A 94 14.35 9.52 13.06
C LYS A 94 14.29 10.84 13.82
N GLU A 95 13.87 11.91 13.16
CA GLU A 95 13.72 13.25 13.77
C GLU A 95 12.74 13.22 14.96
N ALA A 96 11.60 12.54 14.82
CA ALA A 96 10.64 12.39 15.92
C ALA A 96 11.22 11.62 17.11
N ASN A 97 11.97 10.55 16.84
CA ASN A 97 12.62 9.75 17.88
C ASN A 97 13.75 10.53 18.57
N GLU A 98 14.52 11.32 17.82
CA GLU A 98 15.55 12.21 18.37
C GLU A 98 14.93 13.25 19.31
N LEU A 99 13.86 13.93 18.88
CA LEU A 99 13.11 14.88 19.73
C LEU A 99 12.59 14.19 21.00
N PHE A 100 12.06 12.97 20.87
CA PHE A 100 11.58 12.21 22.03
C PHE A 100 12.72 11.84 22.99
N ASN A 101 13.89 11.47 22.47
CA ASN A 101 15.07 11.16 23.27
C ASN A 101 15.65 12.40 23.96
N VAL A 102 15.63 13.56 23.30
CA VAL A 102 16.01 14.85 23.93
C VAL A 102 15.07 15.16 25.09
N VAL A 103 13.75 15.05 24.88
CA VAL A 103 12.75 15.26 25.94
C VAL A 103 12.92 14.25 27.09
N GLN A 104 13.30 13.01 26.81
CA GLN A 104 13.59 12.02 27.86
C GLN A 104 14.91 12.32 28.59
N ALA A 105 15.97 12.69 27.88
CA ALA A 105 17.26 13.03 28.46
C ALA A 105 17.16 14.28 29.35
N ASP A 106 16.40 15.29 28.92
CA ASP A 106 16.11 16.49 29.72
C ASP A 106 15.30 16.17 30.99
N LYS A 107 14.42 15.15 30.94
CA LYS A 107 13.70 14.68 32.13
C LYS A 107 14.59 13.93 33.13
N VAL A 108 15.75 13.42 32.71
CA VAL A 108 16.68 12.69 33.59
C VAL A 108 17.78 13.61 34.15
N GLY A 109 18.09 14.73 33.48
CA GLY A 109 19.19 15.62 33.85
C GLY A 109 18.86 16.77 34.80
N SER A 110 17.68 17.40 34.75
CA SER A 110 17.38 18.51 35.67
C SER A 110 15.88 18.84 35.77
N LYS A 111 15.45 19.20 36.98
CA LYS A 111 14.13 19.70 37.41
C LYS A 111 13.03 18.65 37.60
N LEU A 112 12.79 18.36 38.88
CA LEU A 112 11.46 18.08 39.43
C LEU A 112 10.37 18.83 38.63
N SER A 113 9.25 18.16 38.36
CA SER A 113 8.12 18.80 37.67
C SER A 113 7.77 20.14 38.32
N PRO A 114 7.53 21.21 37.54
CA PRO A 114 7.33 22.55 38.11
C PRO A 114 6.28 22.54 39.23
N CYS A 115 6.50 23.37 40.25
CA CYS A 115 5.54 23.61 41.33
C CYS A 115 5.27 22.42 42.28
N GLN A 116 6.28 21.56 42.54
CA GLN A 116 6.12 20.45 43.49
C GLN A 116 5.85 20.93 44.92
N GLU A 117 6.45 22.05 45.32
CA GLU A 117 6.32 22.56 46.69
C GLU A 117 4.91 23.10 46.95
N GLU A 118 4.39 23.90 46.03
CA GLU A 118 3.02 24.44 46.08
C GLU A 118 2.00 23.31 46.02
N LYS A 119 2.22 22.30 45.16
CA LYS A 119 1.39 21.09 45.11
C LYS A 119 1.34 20.37 46.45
N ALA A 120 2.48 20.20 47.12
CA ALA A 120 2.54 19.54 48.43
C ALA A 120 1.77 20.33 49.50
N LYS A 121 1.82 21.68 49.47
CA LYS A 121 1.05 22.54 50.38
C LYS A 121 -0.46 22.38 50.18
N VAL A 122 -0.92 22.35 48.91
CA VAL A 122 -2.34 22.16 48.58
C VAL A 122 -2.85 20.82 49.10
N LEU A 123 -2.12 19.73 48.80
CA LEU A 123 -2.49 18.38 49.24
C LEU A 123 -2.57 18.30 50.76
N LYS A 124 -1.55 18.81 51.47
CA LYS A 124 -1.53 18.86 52.93
C LYS A 124 -2.73 19.62 53.51
N CYS A 125 -3.15 20.70 52.87
CA CYS A 125 -4.30 21.48 53.32
C CYS A 125 -5.62 20.71 53.15
N TYR A 126 -5.79 20.00 52.03
CA TYR A 126 -6.96 19.15 51.81
C TYR A 126 -7.02 17.98 52.78
N ASP A 127 -5.88 17.32 53.04
CA ASP A 127 -5.78 16.23 54.02
C ASP A 127 -6.17 16.71 55.44
N SER A 128 -5.82 17.95 55.78
CA SER A 128 -6.15 18.56 57.07
C SER A 128 -7.59 19.09 57.15
N ASN A 129 -8.24 19.35 56.00
CA ASN A 129 -9.54 20.04 55.91
C ASN A 129 -10.51 19.33 54.93
N PRO A 130 -10.88 18.07 55.16
CA PRO A 130 -11.63 17.24 54.19
C PRO A 130 -13.00 17.81 53.80
N ASN A 131 -13.67 18.51 54.71
CA ASN A 131 -15.00 19.11 54.47
C ASN A 131 -14.96 20.64 54.33
N GLN A 132 -13.76 21.25 54.30
CA GLN A 132 -13.58 22.70 54.27
C GLN A 132 -12.57 23.12 53.20
N THR A 133 -12.73 22.57 51.99
CA THR A 133 -11.85 22.77 50.83
C THR A 133 -11.62 24.26 50.49
N LEU A 134 -12.59 25.13 50.75
CA LEU A 134 -12.50 26.57 50.48
C LEU A 134 -11.44 27.28 51.32
N VAL A 135 -11.08 26.74 52.49
CA VAL A 135 -10.00 27.29 53.34
C VAL A 135 -8.64 27.19 52.62
N CYS A 136 -8.47 26.20 51.74
CA CYS A 136 -7.24 25.98 50.98
C CYS A 136 -7.16 26.83 49.68
N SER A 137 -8.15 27.68 49.40
CA SER A 137 -8.23 28.46 48.16
C SER A 137 -6.99 29.31 47.88
N VAL A 138 -6.37 29.89 48.92
CA VAL A 138 -5.13 30.67 48.79
C VAL A 138 -3.99 29.81 48.25
N LEU A 139 -3.78 28.62 48.83
CA LEU A 139 -2.73 27.69 48.41
C LEU A 139 -2.96 27.16 46.98
N VAL A 140 -4.23 26.96 46.60
CA VAL A 140 -4.60 26.55 45.24
C VAL A 140 -4.28 27.66 44.23
N ASN A 141 -4.52 28.92 44.59
CA ASN A 141 -4.17 30.06 43.74
C ASN A 141 -2.65 30.20 43.59
N GLU A 142 -1.88 30.04 44.65
CA GLU A 142 -0.40 30.02 44.59
C GLU A 142 0.12 28.92 43.66
N PHE A 143 -0.46 27.72 43.75
CA PHE A 143 -0.14 26.63 42.83
C PHE A 143 -0.48 26.99 41.37
N ASN A 144 -1.66 27.55 41.12
CA ASN A 144 -2.06 27.99 39.79
C ASN A 144 -1.12 29.05 39.21
N ASP A 145 -0.71 30.03 40.02
CA ASP A 145 0.24 31.07 39.63
C ASP A 145 1.59 30.48 39.24
N CYS A 146 2.10 29.53 40.03
CA CYS A 146 3.33 28.83 39.72
C CYS A 146 3.22 28.06 38.38
N VAL A 147 2.11 27.34 38.16
CA VAL A 147 1.89 26.59 36.90
C VAL A 147 1.82 27.55 35.71
N CYS A 148 1.10 28.66 35.84
CA CYS A 148 1.02 29.69 34.81
C CYS A 148 2.39 30.26 34.45
N LYS A 149 3.17 30.66 35.46
CA LYS A 149 4.55 31.18 35.27
C LYS A 149 5.45 30.14 34.60
N SER A 150 5.36 28.89 35.02
CA SER A 150 6.17 27.79 34.48
C SER A 150 5.83 27.50 33.01
N ARG A 151 4.55 27.54 32.65
CA ARG A 151 4.10 27.39 31.25
C ARG A 151 4.61 28.52 30.36
N VAL A 152 4.49 29.77 30.83
CA VAL A 152 4.99 30.94 30.09
C VAL A 152 6.50 30.85 29.90
N ALA A 153 7.26 30.48 30.95
CA ALA A 153 8.69 30.30 30.86
C ALA A 153 9.11 29.19 29.88
N ALA A 154 8.38 28.06 29.87
CA ALA A 154 8.66 26.95 28.94
C ALA A 154 8.44 27.34 27.48
N VAL A 155 7.36 28.07 27.17
CA VAL A 155 7.08 28.56 25.82
C VAL A 155 8.11 29.61 25.39
N ALA A 156 8.46 30.54 26.29
CA ALA A 156 9.46 31.57 26.02
C ALA A 156 10.88 31.00 25.81
N ALA A 157 11.25 29.90 26.48
CA ALA A 157 12.53 29.23 26.28
C ALA A 157 12.63 28.45 24.95
N SER A 158 11.49 28.23 24.27
CA SER A 158 11.42 27.52 22.98
C SER A 158 11.34 28.44 21.75
N SER A 159 11.30 29.76 21.96
CA SER A 159 11.29 30.81 20.93
C SER A 159 12.68 31.43 20.77
#